data_AF-A0A843FHS8-F1
#
_entry.id   AF-A0A843FHS8-F1
#
_cell.length_a   1.000
_cell.length_b   1.000
_cell.length_c   1.000
_cell.angle_alpha   90.00
_cell.angle_beta   90.00
_cell.angle_gamma   90.00
#
_symmetry.space_group_name_H-M   'P 1'
#
loop_
_entity.id
_entity.type
_entity.pdbx_description
1 polymer ?
#
loop_
_entity_poly.entity_id
_entity_poly.type
_entity_poly.pdbx_seq_one_letter_code
_entity_poly.pdbx_strand_id
1 'polypeptide(L)'
;VSWVVTDSKKTPQVVEPYVSGKPFVGEPDYRYYAERIAQTASRITDVFGWNEKDLMVGSQQATLFGGDFESRSSSSSGDAPKSGKSKPRMTKLSDFF
;
A
#
# COMPACT_ATOMS: atom_id res chain seq x y z
N VAL A 1 -21.91 5.01 -19.96
CA VAL A 1 -22.46 5.52 -18.69
C VAL A 1 -21.30 5.67 -17.73
N SER A 2 -21.10 6.85 -17.14
CA SER A 2 -19.96 7.13 -16.24
C SER A 2 -20.48 7.54 -14.86
N TRP A 3 -19.88 7.02 -13.80
CA TRP A 3 -20.27 7.29 -12.40
C TRP A 3 -19.07 7.15 -11.48
N VAL A 4 -19.16 7.77 -10.30
CA VAL A 4 -18.16 7.75 -9.23
C VAL A 4 -18.80 7.20 -7.97
N VAL A 5 -18.12 6.30 -7.26
CA VAL A 5 -18.59 5.79 -5.96
C VAL A 5 -18.30 6.80 -4.88
N THR A 6 -19.32 7.14 -4.10
CA THR A 6 -19.20 8.07 -2.97
C THR A 6 -19.32 7.35 -1.63
N ASP A 7 -20.10 6.26 -1.54
CA ASP A 7 -20.18 5.42 -0.34
C ASP A 7 -20.25 3.95 -0.72
N SER A 8 -19.14 3.25 -0.53
CA SER A 8 -19.03 1.81 -0.81
C SER A 8 -19.53 0.91 0.31
N LYS A 9 -19.77 1.47 1.52
CA LYS A 9 -20.15 0.70 2.70
C LYS A 9 -21.64 0.39 2.74
N LYS A 10 -22.46 1.19 2.05
CA LYS A 10 -23.90 0.96 1.92
C LYS A 10 -24.21 -0.03 0.81
N THR A 11 -25.26 -0.83 1.01
CA THR A 11 -25.79 -1.75 0.00
C THR A 11 -27.26 -1.40 -0.24
N PRO A 12 -27.67 -1.03 -1.47
CA PRO A 12 -26.84 -0.86 -2.68
C PRO A 12 -25.83 0.28 -2.55
N GLN A 13 -24.71 0.18 -3.27
CA GLN A 13 -23.64 1.19 -3.26
C GLN A 13 -24.18 2.55 -3.71
N VAL A 14 -23.74 3.61 -3.03
CA VAL A 14 -24.10 4.98 -3.42
C VAL A 14 -23.11 5.45 -4.48
N VAL A 15 -23.65 5.80 -5.64
CA VAL A 15 -22.88 6.28 -6.78
C VAL A 15 -23.48 7.57 -7.31
N GLU A 16 -22.62 8.48 -7.74
CA GLU A 16 -23.02 9.73 -8.38
C GLU A 16 -22.68 9.69 -9.88
N PRO A 17 -23.57 10.18 -10.75
CA PRO A 17 -23.32 10.21 -12.18
C PRO A 17 -22.22 11.23 -12.51
N TYR A 18 -21.26 10.81 -13.33
CA TYR A 18 -20.24 11.70 -13.85
C TYR A 18 -20.69 12.28 -15.19
N VAL A 19 -20.83 13.60 -15.25
CA VAL A 19 -21.23 14.35 -16.45
C VAL A 19 -20.09 15.25 -16.88
N SER A 20 -19.54 14.98 -18.08
CA SER A 20 -18.46 15.79 -18.64
C SER A 20 -18.89 17.25 -18.80
N GLY A 21 -18.02 18.18 -18.40
CA GLY A 21 -18.27 19.62 -18.46
C GLY A 21 -19.01 20.21 -17.25
N LYS A 22 -19.45 19.39 -16.29
CA LYS A 22 -19.95 19.87 -14.99
C LYS A 22 -18.92 19.56 -13.89
N PRO A 23 -18.65 20.50 -12.98
CA PRO A 23 -17.80 20.22 -11.83
C PRO A 23 -18.47 19.14 -10.97
N PHE A 24 -17.67 18.14 -10.58
CA PHE A 24 -18.12 17.09 -9.66
C PHE A 24 -18.09 17.65 -8.23
N VAL A 25 -19.19 17.49 -7.50
CA VAL A 25 -19.38 18.07 -6.15
C VAL A 25 -19.25 17.03 -5.04
N GLY A 26 -19.50 15.74 -5.34
CA GLY A 26 -19.40 14.66 -4.38
C GLY A 26 -17.95 14.38 -3.94
N GLU A 27 -17.81 13.73 -2.79
CA GLU A 27 -16.53 13.18 -2.33
C GLU A 27 -16.42 11.71 -2.77
N PRO A 28 -15.43 11.34 -3.60
CA PRO A 28 -15.20 9.94 -3.96
C PRO A 28 -14.76 9.10 -2.76
N ASP A 29 -15.20 7.84 -2.69
CA ASP A 29 -14.71 6.90 -1.70
C ASP A 29 -13.28 6.43 -2.07
N TYR A 30 -12.27 7.15 -1.60
CA TYR A 30 -10.87 6.86 -1.90
C TYR A 30 -10.45 5.46 -1.47
N ARG A 31 -11.01 4.93 -0.39
CA ARG A 31 -10.66 3.60 0.12
C ARG A 31 -11.13 2.51 -0.84
N TYR A 32 -12.36 2.65 -1.34
CA TYR A 32 -12.92 1.76 -2.35
C TYR A 32 -12.07 1.69 -3.63
N TYR A 33 -11.52 2.83 -4.05
CA TYR A 33 -10.65 2.91 -5.23
C TYR A 33 -9.25 2.37 -4.94
N ALA A 34 -8.69 2.66 -3.76
CA ALA A 34 -7.40 2.13 -3.34
C ALA A 34 -7.40 0.60 -3.33
N GLU A 35 -8.45 -0.03 -2.79
CA GLU A 35 -8.57 -1.51 -2.75
C GLU A 35 -8.56 -2.12 -4.16
N ARG A 36 -9.25 -1.51 -5.13
CA ARG A 36 -9.25 -1.99 -6.53
C ARG A 36 -7.91 -1.85 -7.22
N ILE A 37 -7.23 -0.73 -6.97
CA ILE A 37 -5.89 -0.50 -7.49
C ILE A 37 -4.93 -1.52 -6.87
N ALA A 38 -4.99 -1.71 -5.55
CA ALA A 38 -4.17 -2.68 -4.84
C ALA A 38 -4.41 -4.11 -5.33
N GLN A 39 -5.66 -4.49 -5.59
CA GLN A 39 -5.99 -5.82 -6.14
C GLN A 39 -5.33 -6.02 -7.51
N THR A 40 -5.39 -5.03 -8.40
CA THR A 40 -4.79 -5.14 -9.73
C THR A 40 -3.26 -5.09 -9.67
N ALA A 41 -2.72 -4.18 -8.88
CA ALA A 41 -1.28 -3.99 -8.69
C ALA A 41 -0.63 -5.20 -8.02
N SER A 42 -1.31 -5.85 -7.07
CA SER A 42 -0.80 -7.05 -6.41
C SER A 42 -0.42 -8.16 -7.40
N ARG A 43 -1.20 -8.34 -8.47
CA ARG A 43 -0.88 -9.33 -9.52
C ARG A 43 0.40 -9.02 -10.28
N ILE A 44 0.75 -7.74 -10.38
CA ILE A 44 1.97 -7.28 -11.05
C ILE A 44 3.15 -7.33 -10.08
N THR A 45 2.92 -6.98 -8.82
CA THR A 45 3.97 -6.87 -7.80
C THR A 45 4.20 -8.15 -7.00
N ASP A 46 3.48 -9.23 -7.30
CA ASP A 46 3.63 -10.54 -6.68
C ASP A 46 5.08 -11.06 -6.79
N VAL A 47 5.74 -10.77 -7.92
CA VAL A 47 7.16 -11.10 -8.13
C VAL A 47 8.13 -10.42 -7.14
N PHE A 48 7.69 -9.33 -6.50
CA PHE A 48 8.44 -8.63 -5.46
C PHE A 48 8.00 -9.03 -4.05
N GLY A 49 7.10 -10.02 -3.93
CA GLY A 49 6.53 -10.48 -2.66
C GLY A 49 5.54 -9.49 -2.04
N TRP A 50 4.96 -8.57 -2.83
CA TRP A 50 3.99 -7.59 -2.35
C TRP A 50 2.56 -8.04 -2.63
N ASN A 51 1.77 -8.14 -1.56
CA ASN A 51 0.35 -8.50 -1.65
C ASN A 51 -0.56 -7.27 -1.56
N GLU A 52 -1.85 -7.46 -1.87
CA GLU A 52 -2.87 -6.40 -1.78
C GLU A 52 -2.87 -5.67 -0.42
N LYS A 53 -2.73 -6.41 0.68
CA LYS A 53 -2.67 -5.85 2.03
C LYS A 53 -1.44 -4.97 2.24
N ASP A 54 -0.29 -5.38 1.71
CA ASP A 54 0.97 -4.64 1.83
C ASP A 54 0.87 -3.31 1.06
N LEU A 55 0.22 -3.33 -0.10
CA LEU A 55 -0.07 -2.13 -0.91
C LEU A 55 -1.05 -1.19 -0.22
N MET A 56 -2.06 -1.72 0.48
CA MET A 56 -3.08 -0.92 1.18
C MET A 56 -2.57 -0.29 2.48
N VAL A 57 -1.70 -0.99 3.21
CA VAL A 57 -1.12 -0.51 4.48
C VAL A 57 0.10 0.38 4.23
N GLY A 58 0.72 0.27 3.06
CA GLY A 58 1.98 0.90 2.71
C GLY A 58 3.13 -0.03 3.09
N SER A 59 3.70 -0.71 2.10
CA SER A 59 4.88 -1.55 2.29
C SER A 59 6.05 -0.65 2.67
N GLN A 60 6.70 -0.93 3.81
CA GLN A 60 7.90 -0.21 4.25
C GLN A 60 8.86 -0.04 3.09
N GLN A 61 9.21 1.22 2.80
CA GLN A 61 10.17 1.58 1.77
C GLN A 61 11.52 0.96 2.14
N ALA A 62 11.81 -0.24 1.62
CA ALA A 62 13.15 -0.78 1.65
C ALA A 62 13.99 0.13 0.74
N THR A 63 14.92 0.87 1.31
CA THR A 63 15.86 1.67 0.54
C THR A 63 16.62 0.73 -0.41
N LEU A 64 16.56 1.02 -1.72
CA LEU A 64 17.23 0.27 -2.79
C LEU A 64 18.74 0.06 -2.58
N PHE A 65 19.35 0.83 -1.67
CA PHE A 65 20.77 0.77 -1.31
C PHE A 65 21.02 0.59 0.20
N GLY A 66 19.97 0.35 0.99
CA GLY A 66 20.14 -0.09 2.37
C GLY A 66 20.54 -1.56 2.34
N GLY A 67 21.62 -1.93 3.03
CA GLY A 67 22.19 -3.30 3.04
C GLY A 67 21.26 -4.44 3.47
N ASP A 68 19.96 -4.18 3.62
CA ASP A 68 18.91 -5.16 3.92
C ASP A 68 18.24 -5.74 2.66
N PHE A 69 18.62 -5.28 1.45
CA PHE A 69 18.15 -5.89 0.19
C PHE A 69 18.77 -7.27 -0.06
N GLU A 70 20.04 -7.48 0.32
CA GLU A 70 20.73 -8.76 0.12
C GLU A 70 20.38 -9.81 1.18
N SER A 71 19.84 -9.42 2.33
CA SER A 71 19.59 -10.33 3.46
C SER A 71 18.35 -11.22 3.29
N ARG A 72 17.43 -10.85 2.39
CA ARG A 72 16.15 -11.56 2.18
C ARG A 72 16.15 -12.61 1.07
N SER A 73 17.18 -12.68 0.23
CA SER A 73 17.23 -13.65 -0.88
C SER A 73 17.54 -15.09 -0.42
N SER A 74 17.87 -15.31 0.86
CA SER A 74 18.37 -16.60 1.36
C SER A 74 17.51 -17.28 2.45
N SER A 75 16.31 -16.77 2.79
CA SER A 75 15.46 -17.41 3.82
C SER A 75 14.04 -17.70 3.35
N SER A 76 13.90 -18.69 2.47
CA SER A 76 12.67 -19.46 2.30
C SER A 76 12.54 -20.48 3.45
N SER A 77 11.93 -20.10 4.57
CA SER A 77 11.35 -21.02 5.56
C SER A 77 10.49 -20.23 6.54
N GLY A 78 9.19 -20.55 6.63
CA GLY A 78 8.24 -19.83 7.46
C GLY A 78 8.56 -19.89 8.96
N ASP A 79 8.22 -18.81 9.68
CA ASP A 79 7.39 -18.84 10.88
C ASP A 79 7.07 -17.39 11.33
N ALA A 80 5.97 -17.22 12.05
CA ALA A 80 5.44 -15.92 12.49
C ALA A 80 6.43 -15.07 13.30
N PRO A 81 6.37 -13.72 13.27
CA PRO A 81 7.33 -12.92 14.02
C PRO A 81 6.94 -12.87 15.50
N LYS A 82 7.72 -13.57 16.34
CA LYS A 82 7.77 -13.31 17.78
C LYS A 82 8.45 -11.97 18.02
N SER A 83 7.77 -11.14 18.83
CA SER A 83 8.24 -9.86 19.35
C SER A 83 9.64 -9.96 19.98
N GLY A 84 10.60 -9.21 19.43
CA GLY A 84 11.91 -8.98 20.03
C GLY A 84 12.27 -7.51 19.92
N LYS A 85 12.18 -6.77 21.03
CA LYS A 85 12.60 -5.36 21.10
C LYS A 85 14.13 -5.27 20.91
N SER A 86 14.60 -4.90 19.72
CA SER A 86 15.97 -4.41 19.54
C SER A 86 15.98 -2.89 19.70
N LYS A 87 16.80 -2.38 20.62
CA LYS A 87 16.93 -0.95 20.91
C LYS A 87 17.50 -0.21 19.67
N PRO A 88 17.00 0.99 19.33
CA PRO A 88 17.54 1.75 18.21
C PRO A 88 18.95 2.25 18.55
N ARG A 89 19.93 1.87 17.73
CA ARG A 89 21.29 2.42 17.77
C ARG A 89 21.24 3.80 17.13
N MET A 90 21.34 4.87 17.93
CA MET A 90 21.44 6.24 17.40
C MET A 90 22.76 6.39 16.65
N THR A 91 22.70 6.50 15.33
CA THR A 91 23.82 6.99 14.50
C THR A 91 23.91 8.50 14.68
N LYS A 92 25.11 9.01 15.00
CA LYS A 92 25.33 10.44 15.24
C LYS A 92 25.67 11.14 13.92
N LEU A 93 25.27 12.40 13.81
CA LEU A 93 25.46 13.25 12.63
C LEU A 93 26.93 13.50 12.26
N SER A 94 27.87 13.24 13.17
CA SER A 94 29.31 13.40 12.94
C SER A 94 29.91 12.36 12.01
N ASP A 95 29.22 11.24 11.78
CA ASP A 95 29.73 10.17 10.92
C ASP A 95 29.40 10.41 9.42
N PHE A 96 28.77 11.54 9.10
CA PHE A 96 28.33 11.91 7.75
C PHE A 96 29.11 13.08 7.13
N PHE A 97 29.94 13.81 7.89
CA PHE A 97 30.75 14.93 7.39
C PHE A 97 32.24 14.58 7.37
#